data_AF-A0A6J1WH98-F1
#
_entry.id   AF-A0A6J1WH98-F1
#
_cell.length_a   1.000
_cell.length_b   1.000
_cell.length_c   1.000
_cell.angle_alpha   90.00
_cell.angle_beta   90.00
_cell.angle_gamma   90.00
#
_symmetry.space_group_name_H-M   'P 1'
#
loop_
_entity.id
_entity.type
_entity.pdbx_description
1 polymer ?
#
loop_
_entity_poly.entity_id
_entity_poly.type
_entity_poly.pdbx_seq_one_letter_code
_entity_poly.pdbx_strand_id
1 'polypeptide(L)'
;MDTAVIRQFLDYFQDFLHLCQLENWPNNDTTEAELKNAFLISKHIEKCMDRFHKNEIIDEFLSLLHSNEETSSTFLKTCLGDPPKYILKKIINSNAKVSQIDVGFQLFLQLFSEKRLEDSLTALMLEAASKETLLRNLTQEIPKDKVVAFKSQILLFELHKCENTKNIVSEMLINSNQDVIDSLISCLLNKEVKYSNTVTSIASVFKEVMLSRNHSNQSFWKSLFKVDDKHFIQLCLDHTHLFKLIVISLVDCSKLLRENMSSEYFYIDITYSQLVSVVQRICSNDNLRTEFLNIVNDDPFWLDMTL
;
A
#
# COMPACT_ATOMS: atom_id res chain seq x y z
N MET A 1 -3.42 24.38 -34.92
CA MET A 1 -2.15 23.70 -34.56
C MET A 1 -1.72 22.92 -35.78
N ASP A 2 -0.53 23.18 -36.32
CA ASP A 2 -0.11 22.61 -37.61
C ASP A 2 -0.13 21.08 -37.56
N THR A 3 -0.77 20.46 -38.56
CA THR A 3 -0.90 19.00 -38.70
C THR A 3 0.46 18.28 -38.65
N ALA A 4 1.53 18.97 -39.03
CA ALA A 4 2.91 18.50 -38.93
C ALA A 4 3.40 18.36 -37.48
N VAL A 5 3.01 19.28 -36.58
CA VAL A 5 3.39 19.24 -35.16
C VAL A 5 2.69 18.10 -34.44
N ILE A 6 1.42 17.84 -34.80
CA ILE A 6 0.66 16.72 -34.24
C ILE A 6 1.22 15.38 -34.72
N ARG A 7 1.64 15.28 -35.99
CA ARG A 7 2.30 14.07 -36.52
C ARG A 7 3.64 13.79 -35.82
N GLN A 8 4.53 14.77 -35.74
CA GLN A 8 5.81 14.62 -35.03
C GLN A 8 5.62 14.23 -33.55
N PHE A 9 4.55 14.71 -32.92
CA PHE A 9 4.19 14.34 -31.56
C PHE A 9 3.76 12.86 -31.46
N LEU A 10 2.93 12.39 -32.41
CA LEU A 10 2.50 10.99 -32.46
C LEU A 10 3.66 10.05 -32.81
N ASP A 11 4.52 10.44 -33.75
CA ASP A 11 5.71 9.69 -34.15
C ASP A 11 6.60 9.42 -32.93
N TYR A 12 6.73 10.39 -32.00
CA TYR A 12 7.52 10.23 -30.78
C TYR A 12 6.94 9.17 -29.80
N PHE A 13 5.61 9.07 -29.71
CA PHE A 13 4.95 8.02 -28.94
C PHE A 13 5.13 6.66 -29.61
N GLN A 14 5.03 6.61 -30.93
CA GLN A 14 5.23 5.39 -31.71
C GLN A 14 6.68 4.87 -31.59
N ASP A 15 7.68 5.75 -31.64
CA ASP A 15 9.09 5.39 -31.44
C ASP A 15 9.31 4.73 -30.08
N PHE A 16 8.68 5.25 -29.03
CA PHE A 16 8.74 4.67 -27.70
C PHE A 16 8.02 3.33 -27.59
N LEU A 17 6.82 3.21 -28.17
CA LEU A 17 6.07 1.96 -28.18
C LEU A 17 6.82 0.88 -28.94
N HIS A 18 7.42 1.23 -30.08
CA HIS A 18 8.29 0.35 -30.85
C HIS A 18 9.48 -0.13 -30.02
N LEU A 19 10.20 0.78 -29.35
CA LEU A 19 11.27 0.44 -28.42
C LEU A 19 10.80 -0.53 -27.32
N CYS A 20 9.61 -0.29 -26.77
CA CYS A 20 9.00 -1.13 -25.74
C CYS A 20 8.57 -2.50 -26.27
N GLN A 21 8.39 -2.68 -27.58
CA GLN A 21 8.09 -3.98 -28.20
C GLN A 21 9.33 -4.77 -28.62
N LEU A 22 10.48 -4.13 -28.83
CA LEU A 22 11.71 -4.82 -29.26
C LEU A 22 12.15 -5.90 -28.26
N GLU A 23 11.94 -7.18 -28.57
CA GLU A 23 12.23 -8.30 -27.66
C GLU A 23 13.70 -8.38 -27.23
N ASN A 24 14.61 -8.03 -28.15
CA ASN A 24 16.06 -8.14 -27.96
C ASN A 24 16.72 -6.82 -27.54
N TRP A 25 15.97 -5.90 -26.94
CA TRP A 25 16.49 -4.62 -26.46
C TRP A 25 16.30 -4.46 -24.94
N PRO A 26 17.31 -3.99 -24.20
CA PRO A 26 18.70 -3.78 -24.64
C PRO A 26 19.44 -5.11 -24.87
N ASN A 27 20.52 -5.05 -25.64
CA ASN A 27 21.46 -6.15 -25.87
C ASN A 27 22.90 -5.70 -25.55
N ASN A 28 23.87 -6.59 -25.78
CA ASN A 28 25.28 -6.33 -25.45
C ASN A 28 25.93 -5.19 -26.25
N ASP A 29 25.33 -4.81 -27.38
CA ASP A 29 25.80 -3.76 -28.27
C ASP A 29 25.08 -2.42 -28.01
N THR A 30 24.06 -2.43 -27.15
CA THR A 30 23.34 -1.20 -26.76
C THR A 30 24.28 -0.27 -26.01
N THR A 31 24.35 0.97 -26.48
CA THR A 31 25.25 2.00 -25.95
C THR A 31 24.62 2.75 -24.78
N GLU A 32 25.47 3.38 -23.95
CA GLU A 32 25.01 4.29 -22.89
C GLU A 32 24.13 5.42 -23.44
N ALA A 33 24.45 5.94 -24.64
CA ALA A 33 23.67 6.99 -25.28
C ALA A 33 22.26 6.52 -25.65
N GLU A 34 22.10 5.28 -26.13
CA GLU A 34 20.79 4.70 -26.43
C GLU A 34 19.97 4.47 -25.16
N LEU A 35 20.58 3.94 -24.09
CA LEU A 35 19.92 3.79 -22.79
C LEU A 35 19.47 5.14 -22.22
N LYS A 36 20.34 6.16 -22.32
CA LYS A 36 20.02 7.52 -21.88
C LYS A 36 18.88 8.12 -22.69
N ASN A 37 18.89 7.94 -24.00
CA ASN A 37 17.81 8.40 -24.87
C ASN A 37 16.49 7.70 -24.53
N ALA A 38 16.49 6.40 -24.27
CA ALA A 38 15.28 5.67 -23.85
C ALA A 38 14.67 6.25 -22.56
N PHE A 39 15.50 6.58 -21.56
CA PHE A 39 15.02 7.24 -20.35
C PHE A 39 14.56 8.69 -20.56
N LEU A 40 15.19 9.44 -21.47
CA LEU A 40 14.75 10.79 -21.81
C LEU A 40 13.40 10.78 -22.52
N ILE A 41 13.22 9.85 -23.47
CA ILE A 41 11.94 9.62 -24.17
C ILE A 41 10.86 9.24 -23.16
N SER A 42 11.12 8.28 -22.27
CA SER A 42 10.14 7.83 -21.28
C SER A 42 9.76 8.94 -20.29
N LYS A 43 10.71 9.76 -19.85
CA LYS A 43 10.46 10.95 -19.03
C LYS A 43 9.63 12.01 -19.76
N HIS A 44 9.83 12.16 -21.06
CA HIS A 44 9.02 13.08 -21.86
C HIS A 44 7.58 12.58 -21.97
N ILE A 45 7.40 11.29 -22.25
CA ILE A 45 6.08 10.64 -22.34
C ILE A 45 5.33 10.74 -21.02
N GLU A 46 5.99 10.45 -19.89
CA GLU A 46 5.40 10.63 -18.56
C GLU A 46 4.83 12.04 -18.38
N LYS A 47 5.61 13.08 -18.70
CA LYS A 47 5.14 14.48 -18.61
C LYS A 47 3.97 14.78 -19.54
N CYS A 48 3.92 14.18 -20.72
CA CYS A 48 2.81 14.34 -21.64
C CYS A 48 1.55 13.63 -21.12
N MET A 49 1.69 12.40 -20.60
CA MET A 49 0.62 11.65 -19.98
C MET A 49 0.03 12.39 -18.78
N ASP A 50 0.87 12.99 -17.93
CA ASP A 50 0.41 13.84 -16.81
C ASP A 50 -0.43 15.02 -17.29
N ARG A 51 -0.06 15.65 -18.41
CA ARG A 51 -0.82 16.77 -19.00
C ARG A 51 -2.13 16.29 -19.62
N PHE A 52 -2.14 15.12 -20.24
CA PHE A 52 -3.35 14.53 -20.83
C PHE A 52 -4.37 14.13 -19.78
N HIS A 53 -3.93 13.58 -18.66
CA HIS A 53 -4.79 13.32 -17.51
C HIS A 53 -5.36 14.63 -16.94
N LYS A 54 -4.54 15.68 -16.77
CA LYS A 54 -5.00 16.98 -16.23
C LYS A 54 -6.03 17.68 -17.12
N ASN A 55 -5.98 17.43 -18.42
CA ASN A 55 -6.88 18.02 -19.41
C ASN A 55 -8.04 17.10 -19.79
N GLU A 56 -8.17 15.93 -19.16
CA GLU A 56 -9.24 14.94 -19.40
C GLU A 56 -9.33 14.42 -20.86
N ILE A 57 -8.24 14.47 -21.61
CA ILE A 57 -8.18 14.04 -23.03
C ILE A 57 -7.53 12.66 -23.23
N ILE A 58 -7.23 11.95 -22.13
CA ILE A 58 -6.42 10.74 -22.19
C ILE A 58 -7.12 9.59 -22.92
N ASP A 59 -8.43 9.42 -22.72
CA ASP A 59 -9.19 8.33 -23.34
C ASP A 59 -9.31 8.52 -24.86
N GLU A 60 -9.52 9.76 -25.32
CA GLU A 60 -9.52 10.11 -26.74
C GLU A 60 -8.13 9.86 -27.36
N PHE A 61 -7.05 10.27 -26.69
CA PHE A 61 -5.69 10.05 -27.16
C PHE A 61 -5.34 8.56 -27.27
N LEU A 62 -5.68 7.77 -26.24
CA LEU A 62 -5.45 6.32 -26.26
C LEU A 62 -6.28 5.62 -27.34
N SER A 63 -7.51 6.09 -27.60
CA SER A 63 -8.34 5.56 -28.69
C SER A 63 -7.72 5.80 -30.07
N LEU A 64 -7.07 6.96 -30.26
CA LEU A 64 -6.43 7.34 -31.51
C LEU A 64 -5.13 6.57 -31.73
N LEU A 65 -4.33 6.36 -30.68
CA LEU A 65 -3.18 5.45 -30.68
C LEU A 65 -3.59 4.02 -31.00
N HIS A 66 -4.68 3.53 -30.38
CA HIS A 66 -5.22 2.19 -30.63
C HIS A 66 -5.69 1.96 -32.07
N SER A 67 -6.22 2.99 -32.72
CA SER A 67 -6.71 2.87 -34.09
C SER A 67 -5.60 2.69 -35.13
N ASN A 68 -4.36 3.03 -34.78
CA ASN A 68 -3.21 2.98 -35.68
C ASN A 68 -2.33 1.74 -35.52
N GLU A 69 -2.48 0.95 -34.44
CA GLU A 69 -1.63 -0.21 -34.16
C GLU A 69 -2.44 -1.39 -33.61
N GLU A 70 -2.15 -2.62 -34.09
CA GLU A 70 -2.62 -3.90 -33.53
C GLU A 70 -2.06 -4.19 -32.10
N THR A 71 -1.68 -3.15 -31.36
CA THR A 71 -1.24 -3.23 -29.96
C THR A 71 -2.38 -3.54 -29.01
N SER A 72 -2.17 -4.52 -28.12
CA SER A 72 -3.14 -4.83 -27.07
C SER A 72 -3.31 -3.65 -26.09
N SER A 73 -4.55 -3.42 -25.65
CA SER A 73 -4.86 -2.35 -24.69
C SER A 73 -4.17 -2.54 -23.34
N THR A 74 -3.91 -3.79 -22.98
CA THR A 74 -3.14 -4.16 -21.79
C THR A 74 -1.67 -3.72 -21.90
N PHE A 75 -1.05 -3.85 -23.09
CA PHE A 75 0.32 -3.40 -23.31
C PHE A 75 0.43 -1.88 -23.18
N LEU A 76 -0.44 -1.12 -23.86
CA LEU A 76 -0.43 0.34 -23.81
C LEU A 76 -0.64 0.86 -22.38
N LYS A 77 -1.60 0.29 -21.63
CA LYS A 77 -1.84 0.65 -20.23
C LYS A 77 -0.62 0.39 -19.34
N THR A 78 0.07 -0.73 -19.55
CA THR A 78 1.25 -1.10 -18.75
C THR A 78 2.44 -0.20 -19.08
N CYS A 79 2.64 0.08 -20.36
CA CYS A 79 3.77 0.85 -20.88
C CYS A 79 3.64 2.35 -20.57
N LEU A 80 2.45 2.92 -20.78
CA LEU A 80 2.20 4.34 -20.58
C LEU A 80 1.83 4.72 -19.14
N GLY A 81 1.52 3.74 -18.29
CA GLY A 81 1.19 3.97 -16.87
C GLY A 81 2.40 4.38 -16.01
N ASP A 82 3.58 3.85 -16.32
CA ASP A 82 4.85 4.31 -15.74
C ASP A 82 6.00 4.05 -16.75
N PRO A 83 6.17 4.95 -17.74
CA PRO A 83 7.11 4.75 -18.83
C PRO A 83 8.56 4.53 -18.38
N PRO A 84 9.11 5.30 -17.40
CA PRO A 84 10.45 5.06 -16.88
C PRO A 84 10.61 3.68 -16.21
N LYS A 85 9.61 3.23 -15.43
CA LYS A 85 9.63 1.88 -14.84
C LYS A 85 9.63 0.80 -15.93
N TYR A 86 8.90 1.00 -17.03
CA TYR A 86 8.85 0.03 -18.12
C TYR A 86 10.23 -0.13 -18.80
N ILE A 87 10.94 0.96 -19.06
CA ILE A 87 12.32 0.91 -19.58
C ILE A 87 13.25 0.21 -18.58
N LEU A 88 13.14 0.54 -17.30
CA LEU A 88 13.93 -0.10 -16.26
C LEU A 88 13.68 -1.62 -16.20
N LYS A 89 12.41 -2.04 -16.32
CA LYS A 89 12.01 -3.45 -16.42
C LYS A 89 12.66 -4.16 -17.59
N LYS A 90 12.69 -3.52 -18.76
CA LYS A 90 13.36 -4.07 -19.95
C LYS A 90 14.85 -4.26 -19.74
N ILE A 91 15.53 -3.28 -19.14
CA ILE A 91 16.96 -3.38 -18.83
C ILE A 91 17.22 -4.57 -17.89
N ILE A 92 16.45 -4.69 -16.81
CA ILE A 92 16.60 -5.76 -15.81
C ILE A 92 16.33 -7.15 -16.40
N ASN A 93 15.29 -7.28 -17.23
CA ASN A 93 14.89 -8.55 -17.82
C ASN A 93 15.68 -8.90 -19.09
N SER A 94 16.58 -8.03 -19.54
CA SER A 94 17.36 -8.26 -20.75
C SER A 94 18.46 -9.30 -20.52
N ASN A 95 18.93 -9.90 -21.61
CA ASN A 95 20.11 -10.76 -21.61
C ASN A 95 21.42 -9.94 -21.75
N ALA A 96 21.39 -8.63 -21.49
CA ALA A 96 22.57 -7.78 -21.58
C ALA A 96 23.56 -8.07 -20.44
N LYS A 97 24.84 -7.78 -20.67
CA LYS A 97 25.90 -7.87 -19.65
C LYS A 97 25.53 -7.03 -18.42
N VAL A 98 25.93 -7.52 -17.24
CA VAL A 98 25.72 -6.83 -15.95
C VAL A 98 26.21 -5.37 -15.98
N SER A 99 27.34 -5.10 -16.64
CA SER A 99 27.86 -3.74 -16.78
C SER A 99 26.90 -2.78 -17.51
N GLN A 100 26.08 -3.27 -18.44
CA GLN A 100 25.07 -2.46 -19.13
C GLN A 100 23.86 -2.19 -18.24
N ILE A 101 23.51 -3.16 -17.40
CA ILE A 101 22.47 -3.01 -16.38
C ILE A 101 22.90 -1.95 -15.35
N ASP A 102 24.17 -1.99 -14.90
CA ASP A 102 24.75 -1.00 -13.99
C ASP A 102 24.70 0.42 -14.58
N VAL A 103 25.06 0.58 -15.86
CA VAL A 103 24.94 1.85 -16.57
C VAL A 103 23.47 2.32 -16.62
N GLY A 104 22.53 1.41 -16.87
CA GLY A 104 21.10 1.70 -16.82
C GLY A 104 20.64 2.25 -15.46
N PHE A 105 21.09 1.66 -14.36
CA PHE A 105 20.79 2.13 -13.01
C PHE A 105 21.42 3.49 -12.71
N GLN A 106 22.67 3.71 -13.11
CA GLN A 106 23.34 5.01 -12.95
C GLN A 106 22.61 6.11 -13.71
N LEU A 107 22.22 5.86 -14.96
CA LEU A 107 21.45 6.80 -15.78
C LEU A 107 20.06 7.08 -15.18
N PHE A 108 19.41 6.06 -14.61
CA PHE A 108 18.14 6.25 -13.91
C PHE A 108 18.30 7.22 -12.73
N LEU A 109 19.31 7.01 -11.88
CA LEU A 109 19.60 7.88 -10.73
C LEU A 109 20.05 9.29 -11.11
N GLN A 110 20.62 9.48 -12.31
CA GLN A 110 20.91 10.82 -12.84
C GLN A 110 19.65 11.58 -13.24
N LEU A 111 18.59 10.87 -13.67
CA LEU A 111 17.38 11.47 -14.24
C LEU A 111 16.20 11.51 -13.25
N PHE A 112 16.22 10.66 -12.23
CA PHE A 112 15.17 10.41 -11.25
C PHE A 112 15.76 10.26 -9.84
N SER A 113 14.93 10.37 -8.80
CA SER A 113 15.39 10.23 -7.42
C SER A 113 15.67 8.78 -7.02
N GLU A 114 16.54 8.59 -6.03
CA GLU A 114 16.83 7.28 -5.44
C GLU A 114 15.56 6.60 -4.90
N LYS A 115 14.70 7.35 -4.22
CA LYS A 115 13.38 6.85 -3.78
C LYS A 115 12.56 6.28 -4.94
N ARG A 116 12.56 6.94 -6.10
CA ARG A 116 11.81 6.47 -7.27
C ARG A 116 12.40 5.17 -7.83
N LEU A 117 13.73 5.00 -7.75
CA LEU A 117 14.36 3.74 -8.12
C LEU A 117 13.93 2.61 -7.18
N GLU A 118 13.96 2.86 -5.86
CA GLU A 118 13.51 1.90 -4.84
C GLU A 118 12.04 1.48 -5.06
N ASP A 119 11.14 2.45 -5.29
CA ASP A 119 9.72 2.20 -5.57
C ASP A 119 9.55 1.36 -6.84
N SER A 120 10.30 1.69 -7.90
CA SER A 120 10.24 0.99 -9.19
C SER A 120 10.74 -0.44 -9.08
N LEU A 121 11.89 -0.64 -8.43
CA LEU A 121 12.47 -1.97 -8.21
C LEU A 121 11.58 -2.85 -7.34
N THR A 122 10.99 -2.28 -6.29
CA THR A 122 10.03 -2.99 -5.42
C THR A 122 8.84 -3.47 -6.23
N ALA A 123 8.24 -2.60 -7.06
CA ALA A 123 7.14 -2.98 -7.93
C ALA A 123 7.53 -4.07 -8.93
N LEU A 124 8.74 -4.01 -9.52
CA LEU A 124 9.22 -5.01 -10.46
C LEU A 124 9.51 -6.37 -9.81
N MET A 125 10.07 -6.38 -8.60
CA MET A 125 10.26 -7.60 -7.83
C MET A 125 8.92 -8.27 -7.48
N LEU A 126 7.90 -7.46 -7.14
CA LEU A 126 6.53 -7.94 -6.91
C LEU A 126 5.91 -8.54 -8.18
N GLU A 127 6.21 -7.99 -9.35
CA GLU A 127 5.75 -8.51 -10.64
C GLU A 127 6.47 -9.80 -11.05
N ALA A 128 7.76 -9.95 -10.75
CA ALA A 128 8.62 -11.01 -11.27
C ALA A 128 8.69 -12.28 -10.41
N ALA A 129 8.55 -12.18 -9.09
CA ALA A 129 8.72 -13.34 -8.22
C ALA A 129 7.39 -14.03 -7.91
N SER A 130 7.40 -15.38 -7.85
CA SER A 130 6.28 -16.09 -7.23
C SER A 130 6.21 -15.68 -5.75
N LYS A 131 5.03 -15.23 -5.32
CA LYS A 131 4.77 -14.62 -4.00
C LYS A 131 5.31 -15.47 -2.83
N GLU A 132 5.35 -16.79 -3.02
CA GLU A 132 5.87 -17.78 -2.07
C GLU A 132 7.40 -17.78 -1.96
N THR A 133 8.14 -17.55 -3.06
CA THR A 133 9.61 -17.53 -3.08
C THR A 133 10.18 -16.27 -2.40
N LEU A 134 9.50 -15.13 -2.53
CA LEU A 134 9.85 -13.92 -1.79
C LEU A 134 9.65 -14.14 -0.29
N LEU A 135 8.46 -14.58 0.12
CA LEU A 135 8.14 -14.78 1.54
C LEU A 135 9.05 -15.78 2.24
N ARG A 136 9.53 -16.80 1.53
CA ARG A 136 10.37 -17.88 2.08
C ARG A 136 11.84 -17.48 2.26
N ASN A 137 12.33 -16.48 1.51
CA ASN A 137 13.72 -16.00 1.59
C ASN A 137 13.89 -14.74 2.46
N LEU A 138 12.81 -14.05 2.85
CA LEU A 138 12.86 -12.80 3.64
C LEU A 138 13.09 -13.04 5.15
N THR A 139 13.00 -14.27 5.66
CA THR A 139 12.90 -14.55 7.11
C THR A 139 14.23 -14.54 7.87
N GLN A 140 15.40 -14.42 7.21
CA GLN A 140 16.68 -14.52 7.91
C GLN A 140 17.47 -13.22 8.10
N GLU A 141 17.21 -12.15 7.35
CA GLU A 141 18.03 -10.92 7.43
C GLU A 141 17.26 -9.59 7.40
N ILE A 142 15.92 -9.61 7.32
CA ILE A 142 15.13 -8.38 7.12
C ILE A 142 14.34 -8.03 8.38
N PRO A 143 14.37 -6.76 8.83
CA PRO A 143 13.59 -6.31 9.98
C PRO A 143 12.11 -6.65 9.82
N LYS A 144 11.48 -7.15 10.90
CA LYS A 144 10.07 -7.60 10.91
C LYS A 144 9.13 -6.56 10.31
N ASP A 145 9.34 -5.28 10.59
CA ASP A 145 8.50 -4.19 10.11
C ASP A 145 8.54 -4.02 8.59
N LYS A 146 9.72 -4.24 7.96
CA LYS A 146 9.85 -4.23 6.51
C LYS A 146 9.14 -5.43 5.87
N VAL A 147 9.18 -6.59 6.52
CA VAL A 147 8.43 -7.78 6.08
C VAL A 147 6.93 -7.56 6.18
N VAL A 148 6.44 -6.94 7.25
CA VAL A 148 5.03 -6.58 7.42
C VAL A 148 4.59 -5.57 6.36
N ALA A 149 5.38 -4.53 6.13
CA ALA A 149 5.11 -3.55 5.07
C ALA A 149 4.99 -4.22 3.69
N PHE A 150 5.93 -5.11 3.35
CA PHE A 150 5.90 -5.85 2.09
C PHE A 150 4.70 -6.80 1.97
N LYS A 151 4.42 -7.59 3.01
CA LYS A 151 3.24 -8.46 3.10
C LYS A 151 1.94 -7.66 2.93
N SER A 152 1.85 -6.49 3.55
CA SER A 152 0.68 -5.63 3.47
C SER A 152 0.46 -5.06 2.07
N GLN A 153 1.54 -4.69 1.36
CA GLN A 153 1.43 -4.25 -0.03
C GLN A 153 0.95 -5.37 -0.95
N ILE A 154 1.46 -6.60 -0.77
CA ILE A 154 0.98 -7.78 -1.51
C ILE A 154 -0.50 -7.99 -1.21
N LEU A 155 -0.88 -8.03 0.06
CA LEU A 155 -2.26 -8.22 0.48
C LEU A 155 -3.18 -7.14 -0.12
N LEU A 156 -2.78 -5.87 -0.06
CA LEU A 156 -3.57 -4.76 -0.58
C LEU A 156 -3.76 -4.84 -2.09
N PHE A 157 -2.72 -5.24 -2.83
CA PHE A 157 -2.81 -5.47 -4.27
C PHE A 157 -3.75 -6.63 -4.63
N GLU A 158 -3.70 -7.73 -3.90
CA GLU A 158 -4.61 -8.86 -4.12
C GLU A 158 -6.05 -8.48 -3.82
N LEU A 159 -6.30 -7.86 -2.66
CA LEU A 159 -7.63 -7.40 -2.29
C LEU A 159 -8.18 -6.38 -3.31
N HIS A 160 -7.34 -5.47 -3.81
CA HIS A 160 -7.75 -4.52 -4.84
C HIS A 160 -8.21 -5.17 -6.14
N LYS A 161 -7.68 -6.35 -6.49
CA LYS A 161 -8.09 -7.12 -7.67
C LYS A 161 -9.32 -8.01 -7.41
N CYS A 162 -9.73 -8.18 -6.17
CA CYS A 162 -10.83 -9.06 -5.80
C CYS A 162 -12.17 -8.30 -5.71
N GLU A 163 -13.19 -8.82 -6.39
CA GLU A 163 -14.56 -8.28 -6.31
C GLU A 163 -15.18 -8.46 -4.90
N ASN A 164 -14.76 -9.48 -4.14
CA ASN A 164 -15.30 -9.84 -2.82
C ASN A 164 -14.39 -9.46 -1.64
N THR A 165 -13.72 -8.30 -1.72
CA THR A 165 -12.78 -7.82 -0.69
C THR A 165 -13.34 -7.93 0.74
N LYS A 166 -14.59 -7.49 0.97
CA LYS A 166 -15.19 -7.47 2.31
C LYS A 166 -15.28 -8.87 2.94
N ASN A 167 -15.74 -9.86 2.18
CA ASN A 167 -15.90 -11.23 2.69
C ASN A 167 -14.54 -11.84 3.05
N ILE A 168 -13.54 -11.66 2.19
CA ILE A 168 -12.17 -12.14 2.42
C ILE A 168 -11.61 -11.52 3.71
N VAL A 169 -11.73 -10.20 3.88
CA VAL A 169 -11.24 -9.52 5.09
C VAL A 169 -12.01 -10.01 6.32
N SER A 170 -13.33 -10.19 6.24
CA SER A 170 -14.13 -10.73 7.34
C SER A 170 -13.65 -12.12 7.75
N GLU A 171 -13.38 -13.01 6.79
CA GLU A 171 -12.83 -14.34 7.04
C GLU A 171 -11.44 -14.27 7.68
N MET A 172 -10.57 -13.36 7.24
CA MET A 172 -9.25 -13.15 7.83
C MET A 172 -9.32 -12.67 9.29
N LEU A 173 -10.36 -11.94 9.67
CA LEU A 173 -10.53 -11.44 11.04
C LEU A 173 -11.06 -12.52 12.00
N ILE A 174 -11.78 -13.53 11.49
CA ILE A 174 -12.22 -14.69 12.27
C ILE A 174 -10.99 -15.50 12.70
N ASN A 175 -10.76 -15.62 14.01
CA ASN A 175 -9.57 -16.27 14.57
C ASN A 175 -8.24 -15.66 14.08
N SER A 176 -8.23 -14.34 13.87
CA SER A 176 -7.03 -13.61 13.44
C SER A 176 -5.86 -13.78 14.41
N ASN A 177 -4.66 -13.85 13.85
CA ASN A 177 -3.40 -13.81 14.58
C ASN A 177 -2.73 -12.44 14.44
N GLN A 178 -1.62 -12.23 15.16
CA GLN A 178 -0.92 -10.95 15.16
C GLN A 178 -0.47 -10.52 13.76
N ASP A 179 0.09 -11.44 12.97
CA ASP A 179 0.63 -11.14 11.63
C ASP A 179 -0.47 -10.64 10.68
N VAL A 180 -1.67 -11.20 10.77
CA VAL A 180 -2.83 -10.79 9.97
C VAL A 180 -3.27 -9.37 10.36
N ILE A 181 -3.36 -9.07 11.65
CA ILE A 181 -3.77 -7.74 12.12
C ILE A 181 -2.71 -6.69 11.80
N ASP A 182 -1.43 -6.97 12.01
CA ASP A 182 -0.33 -6.07 11.66
C ASP A 182 -0.35 -5.72 10.16
N SER A 183 -0.63 -6.71 9.30
CA SER A 183 -0.75 -6.52 7.86
C SER A 183 -1.97 -5.69 7.48
N LEU A 184 -3.14 -5.96 8.07
CA LEU A 184 -4.38 -5.22 7.80
C LEU A 184 -4.32 -3.77 8.31
N ILE A 185 -3.67 -3.51 9.43
CA ILE A 185 -3.43 -2.15 9.90
C ILE A 185 -2.47 -1.42 8.97
N SER A 186 -1.40 -2.07 8.52
CA SER A 186 -0.51 -1.49 7.52
C SER A 186 -1.25 -1.17 6.22
N CYS A 187 -2.20 -2.00 5.79
CA CYS A 187 -3.11 -1.70 4.69
C CYS A 187 -3.99 -0.47 4.97
N LEU A 188 -4.57 -0.34 6.16
CA LEU A 188 -5.40 0.80 6.56
C LEU A 188 -4.66 2.14 6.58
N LEU A 189 -3.35 2.09 6.79
CA LEU A 189 -2.45 3.25 6.81
C LEU A 189 -1.91 3.60 5.41
N ASN A 190 -2.22 2.82 4.38
CA ASN A 190 -1.80 3.11 3.02
C ASN A 190 -2.49 4.38 2.48
N LYS A 191 -1.71 5.27 1.85
CA LYS A 191 -2.17 6.57 1.33
C LYS A 191 -2.22 6.64 -0.19
N GLU A 192 -2.01 5.52 -0.89
CA GLU A 192 -2.05 5.50 -2.35
C GLU A 192 -3.50 5.52 -2.86
N VAL A 193 -3.83 6.51 -3.69
CA VAL A 193 -5.19 6.76 -4.18
C VAL A 193 -5.80 5.54 -4.87
N LYS A 194 -4.99 4.76 -5.60
CA LYS A 194 -5.43 3.56 -6.32
C LYS A 194 -6.04 2.50 -5.39
N TYR A 195 -5.65 2.45 -4.11
CA TYR A 195 -6.15 1.49 -3.13
C TYR A 195 -7.26 2.04 -2.21
N SER A 196 -7.67 3.30 -2.38
CA SER A 196 -8.63 4.00 -1.50
C SER A 196 -9.94 3.21 -1.25
N ASN A 197 -10.53 2.62 -2.28
CA ASN A 197 -11.74 1.80 -2.17
C ASN A 197 -11.51 0.52 -1.35
N THR A 198 -10.36 -0.11 -1.53
CA THR A 198 -9.97 -1.33 -0.79
C THR A 198 -9.71 -1.00 0.68
N VAL A 199 -9.00 0.10 0.96
CA VAL A 199 -8.79 0.61 2.32
C VAL A 199 -10.11 0.92 3.02
N THR A 200 -11.03 1.59 2.32
CA THR A 200 -12.39 1.89 2.83
C THR A 200 -13.16 0.60 3.15
N SER A 201 -13.01 -0.43 2.33
CA SER A 201 -13.63 -1.73 2.55
C SER A 201 -13.06 -2.44 3.78
N ILE A 202 -11.74 -2.40 3.98
CA ILE A 202 -11.09 -2.95 5.18
C ILE A 202 -11.60 -2.20 6.43
N ALA A 203 -11.67 -0.87 6.39
CA ALA A 203 -12.15 -0.05 7.51
C ALA A 203 -13.62 -0.36 7.86
N SER A 204 -14.47 -0.55 6.85
CA SER A 204 -15.87 -0.99 7.04
C SER A 204 -15.94 -2.31 7.80
N VAL A 205 -15.13 -3.29 7.42
CA VAL A 205 -15.13 -4.61 8.06
C VAL A 205 -14.59 -4.54 9.49
N PHE A 206 -13.55 -3.74 9.75
CA PHE A 206 -13.07 -3.47 11.13
C PHE A 206 -14.20 -2.89 11.99
N LYS A 207 -14.91 -1.90 11.46
CA LYS A 207 -16.05 -1.27 12.13
C LYS A 207 -17.15 -2.29 12.44
N GLU A 208 -17.51 -3.14 11.49
CA GLU A 208 -18.52 -4.20 11.66
C GLU A 208 -18.11 -5.19 12.76
N VAL A 209 -16.85 -5.64 12.78
CA VAL A 209 -16.32 -6.53 13.82
C VAL A 209 -16.36 -5.86 15.19
N MET A 210 -15.91 -4.60 15.30
CA MET A 210 -15.93 -3.85 16.57
C MET A 210 -17.35 -3.64 17.10
N LEU A 211 -18.32 -3.38 16.22
CA LEU A 211 -19.73 -3.19 16.60
C LEU A 211 -20.44 -4.48 16.96
N SER A 212 -20.04 -5.62 16.39
CA SER A 212 -20.70 -6.90 16.61
C SER A 212 -20.64 -7.38 18.07
N ARG A 213 -19.63 -6.92 18.84
CA ARG A 213 -19.42 -7.29 20.26
C ARG A 213 -19.57 -8.79 20.53
N ASN A 214 -19.09 -9.61 19.59
CA ASN A 214 -19.23 -11.06 19.65
C ASN A 214 -17.99 -11.70 20.29
N HIS A 215 -18.19 -12.69 21.17
CA HIS A 215 -17.13 -13.48 21.80
C HIS A 215 -16.17 -14.13 20.78
N SER A 216 -16.65 -14.48 19.58
CA SER A 216 -15.81 -15.01 18.50
C SER A 216 -14.68 -14.07 18.06
N ASN A 217 -14.78 -12.78 18.39
CA ASN A 217 -13.85 -11.74 17.97
C ASN A 217 -12.83 -11.36 19.06
N GLN A 218 -12.73 -12.13 20.15
CA GLN A 218 -11.71 -11.90 21.19
C GLN A 218 -10.28 -11.89 20.62
N SER A 219 -9.99 -12.77 19.65
CA SER A 219 -8.69 -12.88 18.97
C SER A 219 -8.30 -11.60 18.24
N PHE A 220 -9.27 -10.96 17.58
CA PHE A 220 -9.12 -9.68 16.93
C PHE A 220 -8.71 -8.59 17.93
N TRP A 221 -9.47 -8.43 19.02
CA TRP A 221 -9.17 -7.40 20.04
C TRP A 221 -7.82 -7.61 20.71
N LYS A 222 -7.51 -8.86 21.06
CA LYS A 222 -6.23 -9.24 21.66
C LYS A 222 -5.06 -8.92 20.76
N SER A 223 -5.20 -9.12 19.46
CA SER A 223 -4.15 -8.83 18.48
C SER A 223 -4.07 -7.33 18.18
N LEU A 224 -5.21 -6.63 18.09
CA LEU A 224 -5.27 -5.18 17.90
C LEU A 224 -4.52 -4.42 19.00
N PHE A 225 -4.72 -4.79 20.27
CA PHE A 225 -4.04 -4.15 21.39
C PHE A 225 -2.55 -4.49 21.51
N LYS A 226 -2.05 -5.42 20.71
CA LYS A 226 -0.62 -5.81 20.66
C LYS A 226 0.15 -5.24 19.48
N VAL A 227 -0.53 -4.53 18.58
CA VAL A 227 0.08 -3.84 17.43
C VAL A 227 1.11 -2.84 17.92
N ASP A 228 2.18 -2.62 17.15
CA ASP A 228 3.21 -1.62 17.46
C ASP A 228 2.63 -0.21 17.68
N ASP A 229 3.20 0.54 18.63
CA ASP A 229 2.71 1.85 19.09
C ASP A 229 2.58 2.86 17.97
N LYS A 230 3.56 2.92 17.08
CA LYS A 230 3.56 3.87 15.97
C LYS A 230 2.37 3.61 15.05
N HIS A 231 2.13 2.35 14.70
CA HIS A 231 1.02 1.97 13.82
C HIS A 231 -0.33 2.12 14.52
N PHE A 232 -0.43 1.75 15.80
CA PHE A 232 -1.66 1.88 16.58
C PHE A 232 -2.09 3.35 16.75
N ILE A 233 -1.15 4.24 17.11
CA ILE A 233 -1.42 5.68 17.23
C ILE A 233 -1.83 6.26 15.88
N GLN A 234 -1.09 5.92 14.80
CA GLN A 234 -1.41 6.43 13.47
C GLN A 234 -2.80 5.96 12.99
N LEU A 235 -3.17 4.71 13.28
CA LEU A 235 -4.50 4.17 12.99
C LEU A 235 -5.58 5.00 13.70
N CYS A 236 -5.38 5.30 14.99
CA CYS A 236 -6.34 6.08 15.77
C CYS A 236 -6.51 7.51 15.25
N LEU A 237 -5.41 8.13 14.79
CA LEU A 237 -5.42 9.48 14.22
C LEU A 237 -6.10 9.51 12.84
N ASP A 238 -5.75 8.59 11.95
CA ASP A 238 -6.26 8.57 10.58
C ASP A 238 -7.71 8.06 10.49
N HIS A 239 -8.13 7.22 11.46
CA HIS A 239 -9.46 6.61 11.50
C HIS A 239 -10.18 6.91 12.81
N THR A 240 -10.52 8.18 13.06
CA THR A 240 -11.17 8.65 14.30
C THR A 240 -12.45 7.87 14.68
N HIS A 241 -13.19 7.38 13.69
CA HIS A 241 -14.37 6.56 13.92
C HIS A 241 -14.05 5.18 14.54
N LEU A 242 -12.93 4.56 14.15
CA LEU A 242 -12.45 3.32 14.76
C LEU A 242 -11.89 3.61 16.15
N PHE A 243 -11.17 4.72 16.31
CA PHE A 243 -10.70 5.17 17.63
C PHE A 243 -11.84 5.28 18.64
N LYS A 244 -12.95 5.94 18.28
CA LYS A 244 -14.13 6.03 19.16
C LYS A 244 -14.67 4.67 19.58
N LEU A 245 -14.70 3.70 18.66
CA LEU A 245 -15.14 2.34 18.96
C LEU A 245 -14.16 1.63 19.90
N ILE A 246 -12.86 1.80 19.71
CA ILE A 246 -11.83 1.31 20.63
C ILE A 246 -12.09 1.86 22.04
N VAL A 247 -12.26 3.18 22.19
CA VAL A 247 -12.50 3.79 23.51
C VAL A 247 -13.78 3.27 24.16
N ILE A 248 -14.88 3.16 23.42
CA ILE A 248 -16.14 2.60 23.94
C ILE A 248 -15.93 1.16 24.42
N SER A 249 -15.18 0.35 23.68
CA SER A 249 -14.86 -1.02 24.07
C SER A 249 -13.97 -1.10 25.31
N LEU A 250 -13.00 -0.19 25.47
CA LEU A 250 -12.22 -0.07 26.71
C LEU A 250 -13.14 0.31 27.89
N VAL A 251 -14.11 1.21 27.66
CA VAL A 251 -15.11 1.57 28.67
C VAL A 251 -15.89 0.35 29.14
N ASP A 252 -16.36 -0.49 28.21
CA ASP A 252 -17.05 -1.71 28.57
C ASP A 252 -16.14 -2.69 29.36
N CYS A 253 -14.86 -2.81 28.98
CA CYS A 253 -13.87 -3.62 29.72
C CYS A 253 -13.69 -3.11 31.16
N SER A 254 -13.66 -1.79 31.36
CA SER A 254 -13.52 -1.23 32.70
C SER A 254 -14.69 -1.56 33.62
N LYS A 255 -15.92 -1.60 33.08
CA LYS A 255 -17.11 -1.97 33.86
C LYS A 255 -17.02 -3.42 34.28
N LEU A 256 -16.62 -4.29 33.37
CA LEU A 256 -16.40 -5.71 33.66
C LEU A 256 -15.38 -5.91 34.79
N LEU A 257 -14.23 -5.21 34.73
CA LEU A 257 -13.20 -5.28 35.76
C LEU A 257 -13.65 -4.69 37.10
N ARG A 258 -14.37 -3.57 37.09
CA ARG A 258 -14.89 -2.92 38.31
C ARG A 258 -15.97 -3.76 39.00
N GLU A 259 -16.80 -4.45 38.22
CA GLU A 259 -17.92 -5.24 38.70
C GLU A 259 -17.57 -6.72 38.93
N ASN A 260 -16.29 -7.11 38.75
CA ASN A 260 -15.79 -8.49 38.89
C ASN A 260 -16.62 -9.52 38.11
N MET A 261 -17.11 -9.15 36.92
CA MET A 261 -17.87 -10.10 36.08
C MET A 261 -16.94 -11.10 35.41
N SER A 262 -17.44 -12.31 35.15
CA SER A 262 -16.66 -13.35 34.45
C SER A 262 -16.27 -12.89 33.04
N SER A 263 -14.98 -12.95 32.73
CA SER A 263 -14.43 -12.61 31.41
C SER A 263 -14.63 -13.71 30.37
N GLU A 264 -15.01 -14.94 30.78
CA GLU A 264 -15.07 -16.12 29.90
C GLU A 264 -16.02 -15.96 28.70
N TYR A 265 -17.03 -15.09 28.81
CA TYR A 265 -18.03 -14.85 27.76
C TYR A 265 -18.01 -13.42 27.21
N PHE A 266 -17.07 -12.58 27.65
CA PHE A 266 -17.01 -11.20 27.19
C PHE A 266 -16.29 -11.10 25.85
N TYR A 267 -16.67 -10.14 25.01
CA TYR A 267 -16.12 -10.04 23.64
C TYR A 267 -14.66 -9.54 23.58
N ILE A 268 -14.10 -9.14 24.73
CA ILE A 268 -12.70 -8.76 24.90
C ILE A 268 -12.14 -9.49 26.12
N ASP A 269 -11.06 -10.23 25.95
CA ASP A 269 -10.28 -10.77 27.07
C ASP A 269 -9.07 -9.87 27.31
N ILE A 270 -9.14 -9.03 28.36
CA ILE A 270 -8.09 -8.08 28.72
C ILE A 270 -7.88 -8.02 30.22
N THR A 271 -6.62 -8.05 30.66
CA THR A 271 -6.27 -7.86 32.08
C THR A 271 -6.22 -6.37 32.44
N TYR A 272 -6.31 -6.04 33.73
CA TYR A 272 -6.13 -4.66 34.19
C TYR A 272 -4.80 -4.04 33.71
N SER A 273 -3.70 -4.79 33.76
CA SER A 273 -2.39 -4.32 33.29
C SER A 273 -2.36 -4.03 31.79
N GLN A 274 -3.06 -4.83 30.98
CA GLN A 274 -3.20 -4.60 29.54
C GLN A 274 -4.08 -3.39 29.26
N LEU A 275 -5.18 -3.22 30.00
CA LEU A 275 -6.03 -2.03 29.92
C LEU A 275 -5.24 -0.75 30.19
N VAL A 276 -4.48 -0.71 31.30
CA VAL A 276 -3.60 0.42 31.65
C VAL A 276 -2.61 0.68 30.53
N SER A 277 -1.93 -0.36 30.02
CA SER A 277 -0.98 -0.21 28.92
C SER A 277 -1.60 0.40 27.67
N VAL A 278 -2.79 -0.06 27.25
CA VAL A 278 -3.49 0.52 26.08
C VAL A 278 -3.89 1.98 26.33
N VAL A 279 -4.38 2.31 27.53
CA VAL A 279 -4.76 3.69 27.89
C VAL A 279 -3.54 4.61 27.88
N GLN A 280 -2.42 4.19 28.47
CA GLN A 280 -1.16 4.95 28.46
C GLN A 280 -0.66 5.19 27.03
N ARG A 281 -0.74 4.18 26.16
CA ARG A 281 -0.37 4.31 24.74
C ARG A 281 -1.23 5.36 24.02
N ILE A 282 -2.55 5.34 24.22
CA ILE A 282 -3.47 6.36 23.70
C ILE A 282 -3.10 7.74 24.25
N CYS A 283 -2.85 7.83 25.57
CA CYS A 283 -2.59 9.10 26.26
C CYS A 283 -1.19 9.67 26.00
N SER A 284 -0.27 8.88 25.44
CA SER A 284 1.04 9.35 24.99
C SER A 284 0.98 10.37 23.86
N ASN A 285 -0.16 10.45 23.16
CA ASN A 285 -0.45 11.45 22.14
C ASN A 285 -1.50 12.44 22.64
N ASP A 286 -1.17 13.74 22.67
CA ASP A 286 -2.04 14.78 23.26
C ASP A 286 -3.42 14.90 22.59
N ASN A 287 -3.50 14.71 21.27
CA ASN A 287 -4.77 14.78 20.54
C ASN A 287 -5.69 13.61 20.93
N LEU A 288 -5.13 12.39 20.90
CA LEU A 288 -5.87 11.19 21.28
C LEU A 288 -6.23 11.20 22.77
N ARG A 289 -5.33 11.69 23.63
CA ARG A 289 -5.59 11.88 25.07
C ARG A 289 -6.79 12.78 25.31
N THR A 290 -6.82 13.94 24.66
CA THR A 290 -7.92 14.90 24.80
C THR A 290 -9.24 14.28 24.35
N GLU A 291 -9.25 13.61 23.21
CA GLU A 291 -10.46 12.95 22.70
C GLU A 291 -10.89 11.76 23.58
N PHE A 292 -9.94 10.98 24.10
CA PHE A 292 -10.19 9.91 25.05
C PHE A 292 -10.89 10.42 26.32
N LEU A 293 -10.32 11.45 26.96
CA LEU A 293 -10.86 12.06 28.18
C LEU A 293 -12.28 12.62 27.96
N ASN A 294 -12.52 13.23 26.81
CA ASN A 294 -13.85 13.69 26.42
C ASN A 294 -14.88 12.56 26.29
N ILE A 295 -14.46 11.36 25.87
CA ILE A 295 -15.36 10.20 25.73
C ILE A 295 -15.62 9.54 27.09
N VAL A 296 -14.60 9.47 27.96
CA VAL A 296 -14.73 8.85 29.30
C VAL A 296 -15.25 9.80 30.38
N ASN A 297 -15.52 11.07 30.03
CA ASN A 297 -16.07 12.11 30.90
C ASN A 297 -15.29 12.36 32.20
N ASP A 298 -13.96 12.31 32.16
CA ASP A 298 -13.08 12.54 33.32
C ASP A 298 -13.40 11.66 34.55
N ASP A 299 -13.94 10.45 34.36
CA ASP A 299 -14.18 9.51 35.46
C ASP A 299 -12.85 9.19 36.19
N PRO A 300 -12.79 9.35 37.53
CA PRO A 300 -11.57 9.16 38.33
C PRO A 300 -10.87 7.83 38.09
N PHE A 301 -11.62 6.77 37.77
CA PHE A 301 -11.06 5.47 37.44
C PHE A 301 -10.05 5.52 36.27
N TRP A 302 -10.30 6.40 35.28
CA TRP A 302 -9.45 6.53 34.11
C TRP A 302 -8.27 7.45 34.33
N LEU A 303 -8.43 8.49 35.16
CA LEU A 303 -7.36 9.45 35.46
C LEU A 303 -6.11 8.74 36.01
N ASP A 304 -6.31 7.75 36.89
CA ASP A 304 -5.24 6.94 37.47
C ASP A 304 -4.47 6.10 36.43
N MET A 305 -5.08 5.81 35.28
CA MET A 305 -4.47 5.03 34.19
C MET A 305 -3.80 5.90 33.11
N THR A 306 -3.99 7.22 33.17
CA THR A 306 -3.44 8.16 32.18
C THR A 306 -2.05 8.70 32.54
N LEU A 307 -1.55 8.36 33.73
CA LEU A 307 -0.22 8.67 34.25
C LEU A 307 0.83 7.65 33.76
#